data_AF-A0A429MLH3-F1
#
_entry.id   AF-A0A429MLH3-F1
#
_cell.length_a   1.000
_cell.length_b   1.000
_cell.length_c   1.000
_cell.angle_alpha   90.00
_cell.angle_beta   90.00
_cell.angle_gamma   90.00
#
_symmetry.space_group_name_H-M   'P 1'
#
loop_
_entity.id
_entity.type
_entity.pdbx_description
1 polymer ?
#
loop_
_entity_poly.entity_id
_entity_poly.type
_entity_poly.pdbx_seq_one_letter_code
_entity_poly.pdbx_strand_id
1 'polypeptide(L)'
;MRFLVLATLSGLALMGCASVQQAPNTQETIRYASSPCFGACPIYSVEVTPTGLIRFEGKQYTKAIGVKEIQGSVKDYQKLAD
;
A
#
# COMPACT_ATOMS: atom_id res chain seq x y z
N MET A 1 27.49 33.71 47.88
CA MET A 1 28.00 33.86 46.51
C MET A 1 28.38 32.53 45.83
N ARG A 2 27.77 31.38 46.22
CA ARG A 2 28.07 30.05 45.62
C ARG A 2 26.84 29.15 45.43
N PHE A 3 25.64 29.69 45.66
CA PHE A 3 24.35 28.97 45.55
C PHE A 3 23.57 29.30 44.27
N LEU A 4 24.04 30.23 43.43
CA LEU A 4 23.33 30.67 42.22
C LEU A 4 23.72 29.92 40.93
N VAL A 5 24.64 28.95 41.00
CA VAL A 5 25.18 28.28 39.79
C VAL A 5 24.46 26.96 39.46
N LEU A 6 23.64 26.42 40.37
CA LEU A 6 22.98 25.11 40.17
C LEU A 6 21.55 25.18 39.61
N ALA A 7 20.98 26.36 39.43
CA ALA A 7 19.57 26.52 39.03
C ALA A 7 19.35 26.71 37.51
N THR A 8 20.39 26.70 36.68
CA THR A 8 20.29 27.00 35.24
C THR A 8 20.47 25.80 34.31
N LEU A 9 20.62 24.58 34.86
CA LEU A 9 20.90 23.36 34.08
C LEU A 9 19.66 22.50 33.73
N SER A 10 18.43 23.03 33.86
CA SER A 10 17.19 22.24 33.76
C SER A 10 16.23 22.69 32.63
N GLY A 11 16.71 23.41 31.61
CA GLY A 11 15.83 24.09 30.64
C GLY A 11 15.97 23.72 29.16
N LEU A 12 16.88 22.82 28.75
CA LEU A 12 17.28 22.69 27.33
C LEU A 12 16.95 21.33 26.66
N ALA A 13 15.85 20.68 27.04
CA ALA A 13 15.52 19.33 26.53
C ALA A 13 14.23 19.22 25.70
N LEU A 14 13.64 20.32 25.21
CA LEU A 14 12.36 20.28 24.48
C LEU A 14 12.37 21.15 23.21
N MET A 15 13.31 20.91 22.30
CA MET A 15 13.26 21.43 20.92
C MET A 15 13.80 20.38 19.96
N GLY A 16 12.97 19.39 19.64
CA GLY A 16 13.32 18.30 18.74
C GLY A 16 12.10 17.82 17.95
N CYS A 17 11.48 18.71 17.16
CA CYS A 17 10.58 18.29 16.10
C CYS A 17 11.44 18.05 14.84
N ALA A 18 12.04 16.87 14.75
CA ALA A 18 12.59 16.42 13.48
C ALA A 18 11.41 16.02 12.59
N SER A 19 11.06 16.85 11.61
CA SER A 19 10.12 16.44 10.57
C SER A 19 10.82 15.33 9.78
N VAL A 20 10.36 14.09 9.94
CA VAL A 20 10.71 13.03 9.01
C VAL A 20 10.11 13.41 7.66
N GLN A 21 10.95 13.75 6.68
CA GLN A 21 10.53 13.75 5.28
C GLN A 21 10.11 12.32 4.96
N GLN A 22 8.80 12.09 4.89
CA GLN A 22 8.24 10.83 4.43
C GLN A 22 8.83 10.54 3.04
N ALA A 23 9.48 9.38 2.90
CA ALA A 23 9.94 8.92 1.60
C ALA A 23 8.76 8.97 0.61
N PRO A 24 9.00 9.28 -0.68
CA PRO A 24 7.94 9.28 -1.68
C PRO A 24 7.24 7.92 -1.62
N ASN A 25 5.95 7.94 -1.29
CA ASN A 25 5.12 6.75 -1.22
C ASN A 25 4.93 6.25 -2.65
N THR A 26 5.86 5.43 -3.12
CA THR A 26 5.76 4.71 -4.39
C THR A 26 4.68 3.66 -4.20
N GLN A 27 3.43 4.05 -4.47
CA GLN A 27 2.30 3.15 -4.43
C GLN A 27 2.55 1.98 -5.41
N GLU A 28 2.53 0.76 -4.90
CA GLU A 28 2.82 -0.44 -5.69
C GLU A 28 1.59 -0.97 -6.43
N THR A 29 1.80 -1.77 -7.47
CA THR A 29 0.70 -2.50 -8.12
C THR A 29 0.40 -3.78 -7.35
N ILE A 30 -0.84 -3.94 -6.90
CA ILE A 30 -1.31 -5.15 -6.21
C ILE A 30 -1.47 -6.26 -7.25
N ARG A 31 -0.90 -7.43 -6.98
CA ARG A 31 -0.97 -8.60 -7.88
C ARG A 31 -1.55 -9.80 -7.13
N TYR A 32 -2.55 -10.42 -7.74
CA TYR A 32 -3.15 -11.64 -7.23
C TYR A 32 -3.25 -12.67 -8.36
N ALA A 33 -2.97 -13.93 -8.07
CA ALA A 33 -3.12 -15.01 -9.02
C ALA A 33 -3.66 -16.26 -8.32
N SER A 34 -4.64 -16.90 -8.95
CA SER A 34 -5.08 -18.23 -8.56
C SER A 34 -4.38 -19.29 -9.41
N SER A 35 -3.96 -20.38 -8.77
CA SER A 35 -3.40 -21.55 -9.42
C SER A 35 -4.47 -22.63 -9.65
N PRO A 36 -4.21 -23.61 -10.53
CA PRO A 36 -5.09 -24.77 -10.69
C PRO A 36 -5.28 -25.55 -9.38
N CYS A 37 -6.46 -26.14 -9.22
CA CYS A 37 -6.80 -27.06 -8.13
C CYS A 37 -7.31 -28.40 -8.72
N PHE A 38 -7.51 -29.43 -7.89
CA PHE A 38 -8.14 -30.70 -8.30
C PHE A 38 -9.67 -30.54 -8.49
N GLY A 39 -10.08 -29.69 -9.42
CA GLY A 39 -11.48 -29.37 -9.69
C GLY A 39 -11.65 -28.18 -10.62
N ALA A 40 -12.88 -27.66 -10.70
CA ALA A 40 -13.24 -26.53 -11.54
C ALA A 40 -12.96 -25.16 -10.86
N CYS A 41 -11.79 -25.00 -10.22
CA CYS A 41 -11.43 -23.71 -9.64
C CYS A 41 -11.05 -22.71 -10.76
N PRO A 42 -11.53 -21.45 -10.69
CA PRO A 42 -11.15 -20.42 -11.64
C PRO A 42 -9.64 -20.15 -11.63
N ILE A 43 -9.01 -20.18 -12.79
CA ILE A 43 -7.59 -19.86 -13.00
C ILE A 43 -7.50 -18.47 -13.62
N TYR A 44 -6.96 -17.50 -12.89
CA TYR A 44 -6.83 -16.12 -13.35
C TYR A 44 -5.72 -15.35 -12.62
N SER A 45 -5.35 -14.20 -13.17
CA SER A 45 -4.57 -13.17 -12.49
C SER A 45 -5.28 -11.82 -12.53
N VAL A 46 -5.03 -11.02 -11.50
CA VAL A 46 -5.50 -9.64 -11.36
C VAL A 46 -4.32 -8.76 -11.00
N GLU A 47 -4.23 -7.61 -11.67
CA GLU A 47 -3.34 -6.52 -11.32
C GLU A 47 -4.17 -5.27 -11.06
N VAL A 48 -3.97 -4.64 -9.91
CA VAL A 48 -4.63 -3.38 -9.54
C VAL A 48 -3.55 -2.32 -9.34
N THR A 49 -3.56 -1.35 -10.23
CA THR A 49 -2.63 -0.21 -10.15
C THR A 49 -3.14 0.85 -9.16
N PRO A 50 -2.27 1.76 -8.69
CA PRO A 50 -2.69 2.82 -7.77
C PRO A 50 -3.68 3.83 -8.37
N THR A 51 -3.76 3.91 -9.70
CA THR A 51 -4.75 4.75 -10.41
C THR A 51 -6.14 4.10 -10.45
N GLY A 52 -6.28 2.88 -9.92
CA GLY A 52 -7.51 2.10 -9.96
C GLY A 52 -7.73 1.33 -11.27
N LEU A 53 -6.77 1.32 -12.21
CA LEU A 53 -6.84 0.44 -13.37
C LEU A 53 -6.69 -1.02 -12.90
N ILE A 54 -7.66 -1.85 -13.29
CA ILE A 54 -7.70 -3.29 -12.99
C ILE A 54 -7.49 -4.06 -14.29
N ARG A 55 -6.43 -4.85 -14.36
CA ARG A 55 -6.16 -5.79 -15.46
C ARG A 55 -6.46 -7.21 -14.98
N PHE A 56 -7.51 -7.81 -15.52
CA PHE A 56 -7.92 -9.19 -15.27
C PHE A 56 -7.50 -10.08 -16.44
N GLU A 57 -6.86 -11.20 -16.17
CA GLU A 57 -6.51 -12.21 -17.18
C GLU A 57 -7.08 -13.57 -16.77
N GLY A 58 -8.18 -13.96 -17.42
CA GLY A 58 -8.82 -15.26 -17.18
C GLY A 58 -8.27 -16.35 -18.08
N LYS A 59 -7.95 -17.51 -17.52
CA LYS A 59 -7.40 -18.65 -18.28
C LYS A 59 -8.40 -19.80 -18.43
N GLN A 60 -9.00 -20.27 -17.34
CA GLN A 60 -9.94 -21.41 -17.37
C GLN A 60 -10.90 -21.35 -16.17
N TYR A 61 -12.10 -21.92 -16.32
CA TYR A 61 -13.14 -21.96 -15.29
C TYR A 61 -13.51 -20.57 -14.74
N THR A 62 -13.23 -19.51 -15.52
CA THR A 62 -13.59 -18.13 -15.23
C THR A 62 -14.75 -17.69 -16.12
N LYS A 63 -15.55 -16.73 -15.65
CA LYS A 63 -16.65 -16.16 -16.44
C LYS A 63 -16.17 -15.46 -17.72
N ALA A 64 -15.02 -14.80 -17.65
CA ALA A 64 -14.36 -14.16 -18.79
C ALA A 64 -13.01 -14.82 -19.04
N ILE A 65 -12.69 -15.06 -20.31
CA ILE A 65 -11.41 -15.62 -20.77
C ILE A 65 -10.62 -14.54 -21.50
N GLY A 66 -9.31 -14.55 -21.34
CA GLY A 66 -8.39 -13.56 -21.89
C GLY A 66 -8.24 -12.31 -21.01
N VAL A 67 -7.58 -11.29 -21.55
CA VAL A 67 -7.32 -10.02 -20.87
C VAL A 67 -8.53 -9.10 -20.95
N LYS A 68 -8.89 -8.50 -19.81
CA LYS A 68 -9.90 -7.45 -19.66
C LYS A 68 -9.34 -6.35 -18.78
N GLU A 69 -9.49 -5.11 -19.22
CA GLU A 69 -9.13 -3.93 -18.46
C GLU A 69 -10.39 -3.16 -18.07
N ILE A 70 -10.46 -2.76 -16.81
CA ILE A 70 -11.60 -2.05 -16.25
C ILE A 70 -11.06 -0.93 -15.36
N GLN A 71 -11.65 0.25 -15.48
CA GLN A 71 -11.37 1.34 -14.55
C GLN A 71 -12.20 1.16 -13.28
N GLY A 72 -11.52 0.83 -12.18
CA GLY A 72 -12.08 0.81 -10.84
C GLY A 72 -11.94 2.15 -10.12
N SER A 73 -12.32 2.17 -8.84
CA SER A 73 -12.12 3.34 -7.99
C SER A 73 -10.77 3.28 -7.27
N VAL A 74 -10.11 4.44 -7.13
CA VAL A 74 -8.88 4.56 -6.31
C VAL A 74 -9.16 4.19 -4.85
N LYS A 75 -10.37 4.43 -4.37
CA LYS A 75 -10.79 4.07 -3.00
C LYS A 75 -10.77 2.56 -2.77
N ASP A 76 -11.13 1.76 -3.77
CA ASP A 76 -11.09 0.30 -3.64
C ASP A 76 -9.66 -0.23 -3.69
N TYR A 77 -8.76 0.40 -4.46
CA TYR A 77 -7.33 0.12 -4.36
C TYR A 77 -6.82 0.40 -2.94
N GLN A 78 -7.16 1.55 -2.35
CA GLN A 78 -6.73 1.92 -0.99
C GLN A 78 -7.15 0.87 0.04
N LYS A 79 -8.41 0.41 0.01
CA LYS A 79 -8.90 -0.64 0.91
C LYS A 79 -8.15 -1.98 0.79
N LEU A 80 -7.53 -2.25 -0.36
CA LEU A 80 -6.75 -3.48 -0.60
C LEU A 80 -5.27 -3.29 -0.26
N ALA A 81 -4.79 -2.05 -0.21
CA ALA A 81 -3.40 -1.69 0.06
C ALA A 81 -3.13 -1.48 1.57
N ASP A 82 -4.18 -1.21 2.35
CA ASP A 82 -4.15 -1.07 3.82
C ASP A 82 -4.15 -2.44 4.55
#